data_AF-A0AAU0M729-F1
#
_entry.id   AF-A0AAU0M729-F1
#
_cell.length_a   1.000
_cell.length_b   1.000
_cell.length_c   1.000
_cell.angle_alpha   90.00
_cell.angle_beta   90.00
_cell.angle_gamma   90.00
#
_symmetry.space_group_name_H-M   'P 1'
#
loop_
_entity.id
_entity.type
_entity.pdbx_description
1 polymer ?
#
loop_
_entity_poly.entity_id
_entity_poly.type
_entity_poly.pdbx_seq_one_letter_code
_entity_poly.pdbx_strand_id
1 'polypeptide(L)'
;MAGRDDSIMRAVWRLVEDIVRGAARRSGSADGAPERPERRPGSSAPSGAGAVPTAVPQRGRAGDHPTSAGAYPGDFTGRPAITYRPREDGRPDPGEVVWTWVPFEEDSTQGKDRPVLLIGTDGPWLLGVQMTSKDHDRDAAQEASVGRYWLDIGAGPWDREGRPSEVRLNRIIRIDPAAVRRTAARLDERRFRTVAEGVLAHY
;
A
#
# COMPACT_ATOMS: atom_id res chain seq x y z
N MET A 1 32.32 -20.53 18.81
CA MET A 1 31.26 -21.57 18.82
C MET A 1 30.22 -21.15 17.80
N ALA A 2 30.22 -21.82 16.66
CA ALA A 2 29.34 -21.55 15.53
C ALA A 2 28.06 -22.40 15.63
N GLY A 3 26.95 -21.87 15.09
CA GLY A 3 25.78 -22.65 14.68
C GLY A 3 24.64 -22.78 15.69
N ARG A 4 23.66 -21.86 15.58
CA ARG A 4 22.23 -21.95 15.96
C ARG A 4 21.62 -20.58 15.61
N ASP A 5 20.70 -20.36 14.67
CA ASP A 5 19.82 -21.22 13.89
C ASP A 5 19.40 -20.50 12.58
N ASP A 6 20.23 -20.55 11.54
CA ASP A 6 19.87 -20.09 10.18
C ASP A 6 18.82 -21.00 9.49
N SER A 7 18.42 -22.09 10.15
CA SER A 7 17.52 -23.10 9.62
C SER A 7 16.03 -22.74 9.76
N ILE A 8 15.67 -21.85 10.70
CA ILE A 8 14.27 -21.37 10.85
C ILE A 8 13.96 -20.30 9.79
N MET A 9 14.92 -19.42 9.52
CA MET A 9 14.82 -18.38 8.46
C MET A 9 14.62 -18.98 7.06
N ARG A 10 15.20 -20.15 6.77
CA ARG A 10 14.98 -20.86 5.49
C ARG A 10 13.72 -21.72 5.46
N ALA A 11 13.24 -22.22 6.59
CA ALA A 11 12.03 -23.03 6.67
C ALA A 11 10.75 -22.19 6.46
N VAL A 12 10.75 -20.94 6.95
CA VAL A 12 9.65 -19.99 6.70
C VAL A 12 9.65 -19.51 5.24
N TRP A 13 10.83 -19.36 4.61
CA TRP A 13 10.96 -19.00 3.19
C TRP A 13 10.45 -20.07 2.21
N ARG A 14 10.52 -21.37 2.56
CA ARG A 14 10.08 -22.46 1.66
C ARG A 14 8.63 -22.90 1.83
N LEU A 15 7.90 -22.41 2.83
CA LEU A 15 6.48 -22.76 3.00
C LEU A 15 5.51 -21.79 2.29
N VAL A 16 6.03 -20.69 1.73
CA VAL A 16 5.22 -19.71 0.96
C VAL A 16 5.08 -20.10 -0.52
N GLU A 17 5.84 -21.08 -1.03
CA GLU A 17 5.81 -21.47 -2.46
C GLU A 17 4.71 -22.49 -2.86
N ASP A 18 4.00 -23.15 -1.93
CA ASP A 18 3.14 -24.31 -2.27
C ASP A 18 1.62 -24.12 -2.15
N ILE A 19 1.11 -22.88 -2.03
CA ILE A 19 -0.35 -22.60 -2.04
C ILE A 19 -0.82 -21.85 -3.31
N VAL A 20 0.02 -21.77 -4.35
CA VAL A 20 -0.34 -21.20 -5.65
C VAL A 20 -0.07 -22.19 -6.78
N ARG A 21 -0.83 -23.31 -6.85
CA ARG A 21 -0.97 -24.07 -8.10
C ARG A 21 -2.38 -24.60 -8.33
N GLY A 22 -2.94 -24.18 -9.47
CA GLY A 22 -4.12 -24.75 -10.12
C GLY A 22 -5.11 -23.66 -10.52
N ALA A 23 -5.54 -23.49 -11.76
CA ALA A 23 -5.18 -24.07 -13.05
C ALA A 23 -5.83 -23.16 -14.11
N ALA A 24 -5.02 -22.57 -14.99
CA ALA A 24 -5.52 -22.07 -16.27
C ALA A 24 -5.36 -23.19 -17.32
N ARG A 25 -6.41 -23.40 -18.14
CA ARG A 25 -6.39 -23.66 -19.59
C ARG A 25 -7.75 -24.14 -20.09
N ARG A 26 -8.27 -23.45 -21.12
CA ARG A 26 -8.76 -23.94 -22.43
C ARG A 26 -9.16 -22.69 -23.25
N SER A 27 -8.37 -22.27 -24.23
CA SER A 27 -8.33 -22.69 -25.64
C SER A 27 -9.46 -22.07 -26.49
N GLY A 28 -9.08 -21.27 -27.50
CA GLY A 28 -9.96 -20.78 -28.55
C GLY A 28 -9.24 -19.84 -29.52
N SER A 29 -8.64 -20.40 -30.57
CA SER A 29 -8.12 -19.68 -31.75
C SER A 29 -9.25 -19.23 -32.67
N ALA A 30 -9.07 -18.10 -33.38
CA ALA A 30 -9.47 -17.93 -34.79
C ALA A 30 -8.93 -16.61 -35.35
N ASP A 31 -8.19 -16.74 -36.47
CA ASP A 31 -7.78 -15.69 -37.40
C ASP A 31 -8.96 -15.03 -38.12
N GLY A 32 -8.76 -13.79 -38.57
CA GLY A 32 -9.65 -13.14 -39.53
C GLY A 32 -9.38 -11.63 -39.69
N ALA A 33 -8.53 -11.28 -40.66
CA ALA A 33 -8.52 -9.94 -41.29
C ALA A 33 -9.84 -9.73 -42.09
N PRO A 34 -10.26 -8.49 -42.44
CA PRO A 34 -9.60 -7.77 -43.53
C PRO A 34 -9.64 -6.22 -43.51
N GLU A 35 -8.77 -5.68 -44.37
CA GLU A 35 -8.95 -4.51 -45.25
C GLU A 35 -9.06 -3.06 -44.75
N ARG A 36 -8.15 -2.26 -45.34
CA ARG A 36 -8.08 -0.80 -45.40
C ARG A 36 -8.65 -0.36 -46.77
N PRO A 37 -9.24 0.85 -46.87
CA PRO A 37 -8.66 1.78 -47.84
C PRO A 37 -8.55 3.23 -47.33
N GLU A 38 -7.52 3.90 -47.85
CA GLU A 38 -7.30 5.35 -47.82
C GLU A 38 -8.51 6.18 -48.33
N ARG A 39 -8.66 7.42 -47.80
CA ARG A 39 -8.67 8.68 -48.58
C ARG A 39 -8.66 9.93 -47.66
N ARG A 40 -7.73 10.85 -47.94
CA ARG A 40 -7.64 12.27 -47.50
C ARG A 40 -8.27 13.17 -48.59
N PRO A 41 -8.27 14.53 -48.50
CA PRO A 41 -8.47 15.48 -47.38
C PRO A 41 -9.55 16.56 -47.74
N GLY A 42 -9.88 17.46 -46.80
CA GLY A 42 -10.66 18.67 -47.11
C GLY A 42 -10.60 19.73 -46.01
N SER A 43 -9.99 20.88 -46.32
CA SER A 43 -9.97 22.11 -45.49
C SER A 43 -11.34 22.77 -45.41
N SER A 44 -11.60 23.50 -44.31
CA SER A 44 -11.90 24.96 -44.28
C SER A 44 -12.42 25.40 -42.90
N ALA A 45 -11.80 26.46 -42.34
CA ALA A 45 -12.36 27.29 -41.26
C ALA A 45 -13.30 28.37 -41.86
N PRO A 46 -14.09 29.16 -41.08
CA PRO A 46 -13.52 30.28 -40.31
C PRO A 46 -14.21 30.67 -38.98
N SER A 47 -13.44 31.47 -38.22
CA SER A 47 -13.70 32.50 -37.19
C SER A 47 -15.06 32.72 -36.50
N GLY A 48 -14.97 32.96 -35.18
CA GLY A 48 -15.93 33.75 -34.39
C GLY A 48 -15.35 34.15 -33.04
N ALA A 49 -15.16 35.45 -32.82
CA ALA A 49 -14.49 36.07 -31.68
C ALA A 49 -15.38 36.18 -30.43
N GLY A 50 -14.75 36.23 -29.25
CA GLY A 50 -15.38 36.61 -27.99
C GLY A 50 -14.37 36.64 -26.84
N ALA A 51 -13.76 37.80 -26.61
CA ALA A 51 -12.89 38.06 -25.47
C ALA A 51 -13.66 38.87 -24.40
N VAL A 52 -13.73 38.34 -23.18
CA VAL A 52 -13.84 39.14 -21.93
C VAL A 52 -13.25 38.33 -20.77
N PRO A 53 -12.54 38.98 -19.81
CA PRO A 53 -11.67 38.32 -18.86
C PRO A 53 -12.43 37.92 -17.59
N THR A 54 -12.19 36.71 -17.08
CA THR A 54 -12.65 36.33 -15.74
C THR A 54 -11.44 35.88 -14.92
N ALA A 55 -11.21 36.60 -13.84
CA ALA A 55 -10.14 36.41 -12.88
C ALA A 55 -10.08 34.94 -12.42
N VAL A 56 -8.91 34.31 -12.56
CA VAL A 56 -8.63 33.02 -11.92
C VAL A 56 -8.43 33.30 -10.43
N PRO A 57 -9.26 32.77 -9.52
CA PRO A 57 -8.95 32.85 -8.10
C PRO A 57 -7.72 31.98 -7.82
N GLN A 58 -6.61 32.65 -7.54
CA GLN A 58 -5.41 32.06 -6.97
C GLN A 58 -5.69 31.66 -5.51
N ARG A 59 -5.87 30.35 -5.26
CA ARG A 59 -5.72 29.60 -3.97
C ARG A 59 -6.43 28.22 -4.15
N GLY A 60 -5.90 27.07 -3.76
CA GLY A 60 -5.01 26.82 -2.64
C GLY A 60 -3.64 26.24 -3.02
N ARG A 61 -2.66 26.69 -2.26
CA ARG A 61 -1.34 26.09 -2.18
C ARG A 61 -1.49 24.62 -1.74
N ALA A 62 -0.62 23.76 -2.28
CA ALA A 62 -0.17 22.59 -1.54
C ALA A 62 0.25 23.07 -0.14
N GLY A 63 -0.46 22.64 0.91
CA GLY A 63 -0.24 23.20 2.24
C GLY A 63 -1.26 22.88 3.32
N ASP A 64 -2.43 22.30 3.00
CA ASP A 64 -3.27 21.71 4.05
C ASP A 64 -2.69 20.36 4.45
N HIS A 65 -1.58 20.40 5.17
CA HIS A 65 -1.16 19.31 6.03
C HIS A 65 -2.21 19.21 7.14
N PRO A 66 -2.95 18.10 7.29
CA PRO A 66 -3.67 17.85 8.54
C PRO A 66 -2.61 17.54 9.63
N THR A 67 -1.90 18.58 10.07
CA THR A 67 -0.91 18.54 11.17
C THR A 67 -1.53 18.92 12.51
N SER A 68 -2.82 19.24 12.54
CA SER A 68 -3.54 19.49 13.79
C SER A 68 -4.36 18.26 14.21
N ALA A 69 -3.66 17.14 14.29
CA ALA A 69 -4.03 15.89 14.96
C ALA A 69 -2.70 15.21 15.35
N GLY A 70 -2.12 15.69 16.46
CA GLY A 70 -0.85 15.26 17.04
C GLY A 70 0.38 15.38 16.13
N ALA A 71 1.37 16.20 16.49
CA ALA A 71 2.69 16.09 15.84
C ALA A 71 3.13 14.62 15.85
N TYR A 72 3.62 14.11 14.71
CA TYR A 72 3.95 12.70 14.55
C TYR A 72 4.86 12.24 15.70
N PRO A 73 4.44 11.29 16.55
CA PRO A 73 5.17 10.92 17.76
C PRO A 73 6.40 10.05 17.49
N GLY A 74 6.70 9.77 16.21
CA GLY A 74 7.69 8.81 15.78
C GLY A 74 7.14 7.39 15.64
N ASP A 75 7.89 6.57 14.90
CA ASP A 75 7.63 5.16 14.69
C ASP A 75 7.61 4.40 16.04
N PHE A 76 6.82 3.34 16.09
CA PHE A 76 6.78 2.46 17.25
C PHE A 76 8.01 1.55 17.26
N THR A 77 8.71 1.48 18.40
CA THR A 77 9.99 0.75 18.55
C THR A 77 9.92 -0.43 19.52
N GLY A 78 8.79 -0.61 20.20
CA GLY A 78 8.59 -1.72 21.14
C GLY A 78 8.14 -3.00 20.44
N ARG A 79 7.84 -4.04 21.22
CA ARG A 79 7.19 -5.24 20.72
C ARG A 79 5.67 -5.01 20.63
N PRO A 80 5.04 -5.05 19.45
CA PRO A 80 3.64 -4.68 19.30
C PRO A 80 2.69 -5.76 19.84
N ALA A 81 1.60 -5.34 20.48
CA ALA A 81 0.46 -6.21 20.73
C ALA A 81 -0.42 -6.26 19.47
N ILE A 82 -0.20 -7.28 18.63
CA ILE A 82 -0.92 -7.45 17.36
C ILE A 82 -2.25 -8.15 17.58
N THR A 83 -3.34 -7.60 17.05
CA THR A 83 -4.70 -8.15 17.18
C THR A 83 -5.46 -8.06 15.86
N TYR A 84 -6.25 -9.08 15.53
CA TYR A 84 -7.22 -9.01 14.42
C TYR A 84 -8.62 -8.76 14.97
N ARG A 85 -9.15 -7.54 14.82
CA ARG A 85 -10.50 -7.16 15.28
C ARG A 85 -11.21 -6.15 14.36
N PRO A 86 -11.33 -6.40 13.05
CA PRO A 86 -12.00 -5.45 12.17
C PRO A 86 -13.52 -5.43 12.45
N ARG A 87 -14.16 -4.27 12.47
CA ARG A 87 -15.60 -4.10 12.76
C ARG A 87 -16.27 -3.17 11.74
N GLU A 88 -17.56 -3.35 11.50
CA GLU A 88 -18.34 -2.51 10.57
C GLU A 88 -19.00 -1.34 11.31
N ASP A 89 -18.21 -0.55 12.05
CA ASP A 89 -18.71 0.60 12.82
C ASP A 89 -18.24 1.95 12.26
N GLY A 90 -17.53 1.93 11.13
CA GLY A 90 -16.97 3.11 10.48
C GLY A 90 -15.72 3.68 11.18
N ARG A 91 -15.21 3.02 12.22
CA ARG A 91 -13.96 3.39 12.88
C ARG A 91 -12.83 2.49 12.36
N PRO A 92 -11.61 3.03 12.21
CA PRO A 92 -10.46 2.24 11.79
C PRO A 92 -10.06 1.21 12.87
N ASP A 93 -10.00 -0.06 12.49
CA ASP A 93 -9.68 -1.17 13.39
C ASP A 93 -8.48 -2.03 12.92
N PRO A 94 -7.76 -2.68 13.84
CA PRO A 94 -6.76 -3.69 13.49
C PRO A 94 -7.33 -4.81 12.62
N GLY A 95 -6.67 -5.09 11.50
CA GLY A 95 -7.15 -5.98 10.43
C GLY A 95 -7.71 -5.25 9.21
N GLU A 96 -7.86 -3.92 9.29
CA GLU A 96 -8.31 -3.09 8.17
C GLU A 96 -7.15 -2.39 7.46
N VAL A 97 -7.32 -2.19 6.15
CA VAL A 97 -6.47 -1.34 5.33
C VAL A 97 -7.10 0.04 5.27
N VAL A 98 -6.34 1.04 5.68
CA VAL A 98 -6.74 2.45 5.69
C VAL A 98 -5.85 3.30 4.79
N TRP A 99 -6.37 4.41 4.30
CA TRP A 99 -5.57 5.44 3.64
C TRP A 99 -5.29 6.57 4.62
N THR A 100 -4.01 6.87 4.81
CA THR A 100 -3.56 7.93 5.71
C THR A 100 -2.23 8.50 5.22
N TRP A 101 -1.81 9.59 5.87
CA TRP A 101 -0.52 10.19 5.66
C TRP A 101 0.57 9.37 6.37
N VAL A 102 1.61 9.00 5.64
CA VAL A 102 2.76 8.21 6.11
C VAL A 102 4.03 9.05 5.99
N PRO A 103 4.75 9.32 7.09
CA PRO A 103 5.97 10.10 7.06
C PRO A 103 7.09 9.39 6.28
N PHE A 104 7.96 10.17 5.64
CA PHE A 104 9.23 9.66 5.16
C PHE A 104 10.15 9.34 6.35
N GLU A 105 11.09 8.41 6.18
CA GLU A 105 11.98 8.00 7.28
C GLU A 105 13.09 9.00 7.51
N GLU A 106 13.56 9.62 6.43
CA GLU A 106 14.67 10.57 6.43
C GLU A 106 14.23 11.93 6.97
N ASP A 107 12.97 12.29 6.73
CA ASP A 107 12.37 13.54 7.18
C ASP A 107 10.88 13.33 7.46
N SER A 108 10.55 13.20 8.75
CA SER A 108 9.18 12.99 9.23
C SER A 108 8.30 14.24 9.15
N THR A 109 8.81 15.39 8.70
CA THR A 109 7.97 16.55 8.36
C THR A 109 7.37 16.41 6.96
N GLN A 110 7.95 15.54 6.13
CA GLN A 110 7.47 15.21 4.80
C GLN A 110 6.80 13.84 4.78
N GLY A 111 5.89 13.64 3.83
CA GLY A 111 5.18 12.38 3.77
C GLY A 111 4.25 12.19 2.57
N LYS A 112 3.79 10.95 2.55
CA LYS A 112 3.00 10.21 1.59
C LYS A 112 1.55 9.91 1.91
N ASP A 113 0.55 10.18 1.08
CA ASP A 113 -0.72 9.44 1.23
C ASP A 113 -0.51 7.98 0.77
N ARG A 114 -0.78 7.00 1.64
CA ARG A 114 -0.55 5.58 1.35
C ARG A 114 -1.61 4.66 1.98
N PRO A 115 -1.84 3.47 1.40
CA PRO A 115 -2.49 2.38 2.12
C PRO A 115 -1.59 1.90 3.27
N VAL A 116 -2.23 1.59 4.40
CA VAL A 116 -1.61 1.07 5.62
C VAL A 116 -2.50 -0.03 6.18
N LEU A 117 -1.92 -1.18 6.53
CA LEU A 117 -2.61 -2.22 7.28
C LEU A 117 -2.49 -1.93 8.78
N LEU A 118 -3.61 -1.77 9.48
CA LEU A 118 -3.64 -1.60 10.93
C LEU A 118 -3.43 -2.96 11.62
N ILE A 119 -2.53 -2.99 12.60
CA ILE A 119 -2.13 -4.24 13.30
C ILE A 119 -2.42 -4.23 14.79
N GLY A 120 -2.62 -3.06 15.41
CA GLY A 120 -2.84 -2.94 16.85
C GLY A 120 -2.93 -1.49 17.29
N THR A 121 -2.69 -1.23 18.58
CA THR A 121 -2.76 0.11 19.18
C THR A 121 -1.63 0.33 20.19
N ASP A 122 -1.20 1.59 20.33
CA ASP A 122 -0.29 2.08 21.37
C ASP A 122 -0.91 3.32 22.03
N GLY A 123 -1.60 3.13 23.16
CA GLY A 123 -2.36 4.19 23.81
C GLY A 123 -3.41 4.80 22.87
N PRO A 124 -3.37 6.12 22.57
CA PRO A 124 -4.31 6.76 21.66
C PRO A 124 -4.00 6.50 20.17
N TRP A 125 -2.85 5.90 19.87
CA TRP A 125 -2.36 5.71 18.50
C TRP A 125 -2.79 4.36 17.95
N LEU A 126 -3.19 4.34 16.69
CA LEU A 126 -3.24 3.12 15.89
C LEU A 126 -1.82 2.74 15.50
N LEU A 127 -1.53 1.44 15.45
CA LEU A 127 -0.29 0.92 14.90
C LEU A 127 -0.56 0.34 13.52
N GLY A 128 0.23 0.74 12.52
CA GLY A 128 0.07 0.28 11.16
C GLY A 128 1.38 0.03 10.43
N VAL A 129 1.33 -0.87 9.46
CA VAL A 129 2.44 -1.17 8.54
C VAL A 129 2.13 -0.66 7.15
N GLN A 130 3.06 0.09 6.57
CA GLN A 130 2.87 0.71 5.25
C GLN A 130 2.76 -0.34 4.15
N MET A 131 1.89 -0.07 3.18
CA MET A 131 1.73 -0.88 1.97
C MET A 131 2.28 -0.17 0.73
N THR A 132 2.63 -0.97 -0.28
CA THR A 132 3.07 -0.49 -1.59
C THR A 132 2.65 -1.47 -2.68
N SER A 133 2.34 -0.98 -3.89
CA SER A 133 2.17 -1.83 -5.09
C SER A 133 3.43 -1.83 -5.97
N LYS A 134 4.55 -1.30 -5.44
CA LYS A 134 5.87 -1.43 -6.07
C LYS A 134 6.35 -2.86 -5.82
N ASP A 135 6.68 -3.56 -6.89
CA ASP A 135 7.33 -4.87 -6.85
C ASP A 135 8.76 -4.70 -6.30
N HIS A 136 9.02 -5.32 -5.16
CA HIS A 136 10.34 -5.38 -4.53
C HIS A 136 10.99 -6.77 -4.67
N ASP A 137 10.43 -7.73 -5.39
CA ASP A 137 11.01 -9.09 -5.54
C ASP A 137 12.41 -9.04 -6.15
N ARG A 138 12.57 -8.21 -7.18
CA ARG A 138 13.84 -8.07 -7.92
C ARG A 138 14.93 -7.41 -7.09
N ASP A 139 14.53 -6.59 -6.12
CA ASP A 139 15.41 -5.83 -5.26
C ASP A 139 15.42 -6.35 -3.82
N ALA A 140 14.74 -7.47 -3.52
CA ALA A 140 14.47 -7.92 -2.15
C ALA A 140 15.76 -8.13 -1.34
N ALA A 141 16.79 -8.71 -1.96
CA ALA A 141 18.10 -8.87 -1.32
C ALA A 141 18.80 -7.53 -1.05
N GLN A 142 18.65 -6.57 -1.97
CA GLN A 142 19.19 -5.22 -1.80
C GLN A 142 18.45 -4.47 -0.70
N GLU A 143 17.11 -4.52 -0.71
CA GLU A 143 16.23 -3.95 0.32
C GLU A 143 16.56 -4.54 1.70
N ALA A 144 16.68 -5.86 1.81
CA ALA A 144 17.04 -6.54 3.07
C ALA A 144 18.45 -6.16 3.55
N SER A 145 19.41 -5.95 2.64
CA SER A 145 20.77 -5.51 2.99
C SER A 145 20.81 -4.11 3.62
N VAL A 146 19.80 -3.28 3.32
CA VAL A 146 19.60 -1.97 3.96
C VAL A 146 18.51 -2.01 5.03
N GLY A 147 18.16 -3.21 5.50
CA GLY A 147 17.24 -3.42 6.61
C GLY A 147 15.78 -3.16 6.28
N ARG A 148 15.34 -3.33 5.04
CA ARG A 148 13.92 -3.25 4.65
C ARG A 148 13.40 -4.63 4.26
N TYR A 149 12.32 -5.06 4.92
CA TYR A 149 11.71 -6.36 4.74
C TYR A 149 10.27 -6.17 4.27
N TRP A 150 9.96 -6.74 3.10
CA TRP A 150 8.67 -6.66 2.46
C TRP A 150 8.05 -8.05 2.38
N LEU A 151 6.71 -8.11 2.48
CA LEU A 151 5.94 -9.34 2.37
C LEU A 151 4.79 -9.11 1.39
N ASP A 152 4.67 -10.01 0.42
CA ASP A 152 3.52 -10.07 -0.47
C ASP A 152 2.22 -10.33 0.28
N ILE A 153 1.22 -9.50 -0.02
CA ILE A 153 -0.16 -9.67 0.46
C ILE A 153 -1.15 -9.82 -0.70
N GLY A 154 -0.64 -9.83 -1.94
CA GLY A 154 -1.42 -9.96 -3.17
C GLY A 154 -2.25 -8.71 -3.47
N ALA A 155 -3.24 -8.87 -4.33
CA ALA A 155 -4.16 -7.79 -4.71
C ALA A 155 -5.37 -7.71 -3.76
N GLY A 156 -6.01 -6.54 -3.72
CA GLY A 156 -7.26 -6.33 -3.02
C GLY A 156 -7.88 -4.93 -3.22
N PRO A 157 -9.05 -4.67 -2.64
CA PRO A 157 -9.85 -3.46 -2.88
C PRO A 157 -9.18 -2.14 -2.46
N TRP A 158 -8.08 -2.23 -1.70
CA TRP A 158 -7.28 -1.07 -1.31
C TRP A 158 -6.57 -0.40 -2.48
N ASP A 159 -6.28 -1.12 -3.56
CA ASP A 159 -5.75 -0.58 -4.81
C ASP A 159 -6.84 -0.64 -5.89
N ARG A 160 -7.19 0.52 -6.45
CA ARG A 160 -8.22 0.63 -7.50
C ARG A 160 -7.83 -0.08 -8.79
N GLU A 161 -6.53 -0.18 -9.06
CA GLU A 161 -6.00 -0.91 -10.22
C GLU A 161 -5.92 -2.42 -9.95
N GLY A 162 -6.20 -2.86 -8.72
CA GLY A 162 -6.16 -4.28 -8.34
C GLY A 162 -4.75 -4.88 -8.43
N ARG A 163 -3.71 -4.06 -8.28
CA ARG A 163 -2.32 -4.53 -8.38
C ARG A 163 -1.93 -5.36 -7.17
N PRO A 164 -1.06 -6.37 -7.34
CA PRO A 164 -0.36 -6.99 -6.22
C PRO A 164 0.30 -5.93 -5.33
N SER A 165 0.21 -6.14 -4.03
CA SER A 165 0.75 -5.24 -3.02
C SER A 165 1.60 -6.01 -2.01
N GLU A 166 2.50 -5.27 -1.39
CA GLU A 166 3.39 -5.72 -0.33
C GLU A 166 3.21 -4.86 0.92
N VAL A 167 3.54 -5.42 2.09
CA VAL A 167 3.61 -4.71 3.38
C VAL A 167 5.03 -4.65 3.89
N ARG A 168 5.39 -3.55 4.56
CA ARG A 168 6.68 -3.42 5.22
C ARG A 168 6.65 -4.01 6.62
N LEU A 169 7.44 -5.06 6.87
CA LEU A 169 7.41 -5.80 8.13
C LEU A 169 8.19 -5.14 9.27
N ASN A 170 9.21 -4.36 8.95
CA ASN A 170 10.16 -3.84 9.95
C ASN A 170 9.98 -2.35 10.28
N ARG A 171 8.81 -1.77 9.99
CA ARG A 171 8.49 -0.37 10.30
C ARG A 171 7.03 -0.22 10.72
N ILE A 172 6.81 0.07 12.00
CA ILE A 172 5.47 0.27 12.57
C ILE A 172 5.25 1.77 12.77
N ILE A 173 4.26 2.31 12.08
CA ILE A 173 3.90 3.73 12.10
C ILE A 173 2.81 3.94 13.15
N ARG A 174 2.95 4.98 13.99
CA ARG A 174 1.89 5.46 14.87
C ARG A 174 0.98 6.43 14.12
N ILE A 175 -0.32 6.17 14.14
CA ILE A 175 -1.31 6.91 13.34
C ILE A 175 -2.36 7.46 14.29
N ASP A 176 -2.60 8.77 14.22
CA ASP A 176 -3.75 9.37 14.89
C ASP A 176 -5.03 8.83 14.23
N PRO A 177 -5.97 8.23 14.97
CA PRO A 177 -7.26 7.82 14.41
C PRO A 177 -7.96 8.91 13.59
N ALA A 178 -7.81 10.18 13.96
CA ALA A 178 -8.39 11.32 13.24
C ALA A 178 -7.67 11.65 11.92
N ALA A 179 -6.44 11.16 11.72
CA ALA A 179 -5.70 11.31 10.47
C ALA A 179 -6.03 10.21 9.43
N VAL A 180 -6.87 9.24 9.79
CA VAL A 180 -7.38 8.25 8.84
C VAL A 180 -8.37 8.91 7.89
N ARG A 181 -8.08 8.88 6.59
CA ARG A 181 -8.92 9.53 5.57
C ARG A 181 -10.10 8.66 5.14
N ARG A 182 -9.86 7.35 5.06
CA ARG A 182 -10.87 6.33 4.76
C ARG A 182 -10.36 4.93 5.10
N THR A 183 -11.29 4.05 5.44
CA THR A 183 -11.10 2.61 5.40
C THR A 183 -11.34 2.11 3.97
N ALA A 184 -10.46 1.28 3.45
CA ALA A 184 -10.55 0.78 2.08
C ALA A 184 -10.94 -0.70 2.00
N ALA A 185 -10.49 -1.53 2.94
CA ALA A 185 -10.78 -2.95 2.95
C ALA A 185 -10.52 -3.59 4.31
N ARG A 186 -11.12 -4.75 4.54
CA ARG A 186 -10.70 -5.71 5.57
C ARG A 186 -9.76 -6.72 4.92
N LEU A 187 -8.58 -6.93 5.52
CA LEU A 187 -7.69 -8.02 5.10
C LEU A 187 -8.24 -9.35 5.66
N ASP A 188 -8.16 -10.43 4.90
CA ASP A 188 -8.55 -11.73 5.44
C ASP A 188 -7.62 -12.15 6.59
N GLU A 189 -8.19 -12.86 7.56
CA GLU A 189 -7.50 -13.22 8.80
C GLU A 189 -6.25 -14.08 8.56
N ARG A 190 -6.22 -14.89 7.49
CA ARG A 190 -5.06 -15.72 7.16
C ARG A 190 -3.89 -14.86 6.68
N ARG A 191 -4.12 -13.95 5.72
CA ARG A 191 -3.09 -12.98 5.29
C ARG A 191 -2.65 -12.10 6.45
N PHE A 192 -3.59 -11.62 7.27
CA PHE A 192 -3.25 -10.83 8.45
C PHE A 192 -2.32 -11.57 9.41
N ARG A 193 -2.58 -12.85 9.70
CA ARG A 193 -1.71 -13.66 10.55
C ARG A 193 -0.29 -13.79 9.97
N THR A 194 -0.16 -13.99 8.66
CA THR A 194 1.16 -14.02 8.01
C THR A 194 1.91 -12.69 8.19
N VAL A 195 1.22 -11.56 8.04
CA VAL A 195 1.82 -10.24 8.30
C VAL A 195 2.21 -10.10 9.78
N ALA A 196 1.36 -10.53 10.70
CA ALA A 196 1.62 -10.47 12.14
C ALA A 196 2.88 -11.27 12.52
N GLU A 197 3.00 -12.49 12.00
CA GLU A 197 4.19 -13.34 12.20
C GLU A 197 5.45 -12.68 11.61
N GLY A 198 5.35 -12.10 10.41
CA GLY A 198 6.44 -11.36 9.80
C GLY A 198 6.88 -10.15 10.61
N VAL A 199 5.95 -9.34 11.10
CA VAL A 199 6.25 -8.18 11.96
C VAL A 199 6.93 -8.62 13.25
N LEU A 200 6.39 -9.63 13.94
CA LEU A 200 6.97 -10.14 15.20
C LEU A 200 8.36 -10.77 15.03
N ALA A 201 8.73 -11.22 13.83
CA ALA A 201 10.09 -11.70 13.56
C ALA A 201 11.13 -10.57 13.52
N HIS A 202 10.70 -9.30 13.42
CA HIS A 202 11.55 -8.12 13.33
C HIS A 202 11.47 -7.18 14.56
N TYR A 203 10.68 -7.52 15.60
CA TYR A 203 10.46 -6.74 16.83
C TYR A 203 10.45 -7.62 18.08
#